data_AF-A0A1B6EJY0-F1
#
_entry.id   AF-A0A1B6EJY0-F1
#
_cell.length_a   1.000
_cell.length_b   1.000
_cell.length_c   1.000
_cell.angle_alpha   90.00
_cell.angle_beta   90.00
_cell.angle_gamma   90.00
#
_symmetry.space_group_name_H-M   'P 1'
#
loop_
_entity.id
_entity.type
_entity.pdbx_description
1 polymer ?
#
loop_
_entity_poly.entity_id
_entity_poly.type
_entity_poly.pdbx_seq_one_letter_code
_entity_poly.pdbx_strand_id
1 'polypeptide(L)'
;QLVGNKKDGDGESLMANPRSDTERYKINNICRFCMDTISENYVEIFGSSVEAAELRRIYEELMPFTVNACDDGFPHKICRTCIHDLYTCHKLMKKFKQAYHHLQH
;
A
#
# COMPACT_ATOMS: atom_id res chain seq x y z
N GLN A 1 0.70 50.87 -37.36
CA GLN A 1 1.86 50.33 -38.09
C GLN A 1 2.82 49.78 -37.03
N LEU A 2 2.93 48.44 -36.93
CA LEU A 2 4.16 47.66 -37.15
C LEU A 2 5.12 47.77 -35.94
N VAL A 3 5.53 46.73 -35.20
CA VAL A 3 5.84 45.32 -35.52
C VAL A 3 5.84 44.51 -34.20
N GLY A 4 5.40 43.26 -34.21
CA GLY A 4 5.58 42.32 -33.11
C GLY A 4 6.86 41.49 -33.22
N ASN A 5 7.27 40.83 -32.12
CA ASN A 5 7.94 39.53 -32.18
C ASN A 5 7.89 38.82 -30.83
N LYS A 6 7.39 37.57 -30.86
CA LYS A 6 7.53 36.54 -29.82
C LYS A 6 9.00 36.19 -29.60
N LYS A 7 9.36 35.81 -28.37
CA LYS A 7 10.19 34.62 -28.09
C LYS A 7 9.85 34.03 -26.71
N ASP A 8 9.62 32.72 -26.74
CA ASP A 8 9.41 31.79 -25.64
C ASP A 8 10.68 31.59 -24.78
N GLY A 9 10.49 31.07 -23.56
CA GLY A 9 11.52 30.49 -22.71
C GLY A 9 11.36 30.89 -21.24
N ASP A 10 11.30 30.03 -20.23
CA ASP A 10 11.41 28.58 -20.19
C ASP A 10 10.53 28.10 -19.03
N GLY A 11 9.82 26.99 -19.25
CA GLY A 11 9.11 26.30 -18.19
C GLY A 11 10.10 25.69 -17.20
N GLU A 12 10.00 26.08 -15.93
CA GLU A 12 10.50 25.25 -14.83
C GLU A 12 9.69 23.95 -14.81
N SER A 13 10.19 22.98 -15.58
CA SER A 13 9.82 21.59 -15.44
C SER A 13 10.29 21.16 -14.06
N LEU A 14 9.34 21.02 -13.14
CA LEU A 14 9.51 20.32 -11.87
C LEU A 14 10.04 18.92 -12.21
N MET A 15 11.35 18.77 -12.09
CA MET A 15 12.07 17.52 -12.28
C MET A 15 11.46 16.48 -11.34
N ALA A 16 10.68 15.56 -11.92
CA ALA A 16 10.27 14.35 -11.24
C ALA A 16 11.53 13.60 -10.85
N ASN A 17 11.85 13.63 -9.55
CA ASN A 17 13.04 13.00 -9.00
C ASN A 17 12.90 11.48 -9.23
N PRO A 18 13.66 10.86 -10.16
CA PRO A 18 13.57 9.43 -10.36
C PRO A 18 14.30 8.80 -9.18
N ARG A 19 13.55 8.39 -8.16
CA ARG A 19 14.07 7.50 -7.11
C ARG A 19 14.88 6.41 -7.81
N SER A 20 16.16 6.32 -7.45
CA SER A 20 17.11 5.44 -8.13
C SER A 20 16.58 4.00 -8.15
N ASP A 21 16.86 3.24 -9.21
CA ASP A 21 16.39 1.84 -9.31
C ASP A 21 16.82 1.00 -8.09
N THR A 22 17.92 1.37 -7.43
CA THR A 22 18.41 0.79 -6.18
C THR A 22 17.49 1.04 -4.98
N GLU A 23 16.86 2.21 -4.89
CA GLU A 23 15.87 2.53 -3.84
C GLU A 23 14.56 1.78 -4.06
N ARG A 24 14.12 1.63 -5.33
CA ARG A 24 12.97 0.78 -5.68
C ARG A 24 13.22 -0.68 -5.32
N TYR A 25 14.44 -1.18 -5.58
CA TYR A 25 14.84 -2.54 -5.22
C TYR A 25 14.88 -2.80 -3.71
N LYS A 26 15.26 -1.79 -2.90
CA LYS A 26 15.26 -1.90 -1.43
C LYS A 26 13.84 -1.98 -0.85
N ILE A 27 12.89 -1.21 -1.39
CA ILE A 27 11.49 -1.25 -0.94
C ILE A 27 10.83 -2.60 -1.25
N ASN A 28 11.25 -3.26 -2.34
CA ASN A 28 10.68 -4.55 -2.76
C ASN A 28 10.94 -5.70 -1.78
N ASN A 29 11.86 -5.59 -0.82
CA ASN A 29 12.11 -6.63 0.17
C ASN A 29 11.71 -6.20 1.59
N ILE A 30 10.83 -5.22 1.72
CA ILE A 30 10.36 -4.73 3.01
C ILE A 30 8.91 -5.18 3.23
N CYS A 31 8.56 -5.51 4.47
CA CYS A 31 7.18 -5.75 4.86
C CYS A 31 6.40 -4.44 4.91
N ARG A 32 5.22 -4.39 4.27
CA ARG A 32 4.35 -3.22 4.28
C ARG A 32 3.92 -2.76 5.69
N PHE A 33 3.84 -3.69 6.64
CA PHE A 33 3.34 -3.41 7.99
C PHE A 33 4.44 -3.17 9.00
N CYS A 34 5.35 -4.12 9.17
CA CYS A 34 6.41 -3.99 10.17
C CYS A 34 7.64 -3.23 9.67
N MET A 35 7.73 -2.93 8.37
CA MET A 35 8.89 -2.29 7.73
C MET A 35 10.22 -3.07 7.89
N ASP A 36 10.15 -4.34 8.32
CA ASP A 36 11.31 -5.23 8.39
C ASP A 36 11.67 -5.79 7.02
N THR A 37 12.93 -6.17 6.85
CA THR A 37 13.41 -6.86 5.65
C THR A 37 12.89 -8.30 5.61
N ILE A 38 12.44 -8.74 4.44
CA ILE A 38 11.94 -10.08 4.18
C ILE A 38 12.81 -10.76 3.13
N SER A 39 13.31 -11.96 3.44
CA SER A 39 14.03 -12.82 2.48
C SER A 39 13.13 -13.87 1.82
N GLU A 40 12.14 -14.40 2.55
CA GLU A 40 11.27 -15.50 2.11
C GLU A 40 9.93 -15.47 2.85
N ASN A 41 8.98 -16.32 2.42
CA ASN A 41 7.68 -16.51 3.08
C ASN A 41 6.86 -15.22 3.22
N TYR A 42 6.58 -14.58 2.08
CA TYR A 42 5.78 -13.38 1.97
C TYR A 42 4.61 -13.56 0.97
N VAL A 43 3.64 -12.65 1.07
CA VAL A 43 2.61 -12.49 0.04
C VAL A 43 2.76 -11.13 -0.62
N GLU A 44 2.77 -11.12 -1.96
CA GLU A 44 2.61 -9.90 -2.75
C GLU A 44 1.15 -9.44 -2.66
N ILE A 45 0.88 -8.35 -1.95
CA ILE A 45 -0.47 -7.90 -1.64
C ILE A 45 -1.26 -7.51 -2.89
N PHE A 46 -0.59 -7.14 -3.98
CA PHE A 46 -1.21 -6.83 -5.28
C PHE A 46 -1.13 -7.99 -6.29
N GLY A 47 -0.71 -9.16 -5.85
CA GLY A 47 -0.73 -10.37 -6.66
C GLY A 47 -2.15 -10.87 -6.96
N SER A 48 -2.24 -11.81 -7.91
CA SER A 48 -3.48 -12.47 -8.34
C SER A 48 -3.88 -13.68 -7.47
N SER A 49 -3.12 -13.99 -6.43
CA SER A 49 -3.44 -15.13 -5.56
C SER A 49 -4.68 -14.88 -4.72
N VAL A 50 -5.37 -15.96 -4.36
CA VAL A 50 -6.53 -15.92 -3.45
C VAL A 50 -6.14 -15.32 -2.11
N GLU A 51 -4.96 -15.69 -1.58
CA GLU A 51 -4.43 -15.14 -0.33
C GLU A 51 -4.20 -13.62 -0.42
N ALA A 52 -3.66 -13.12 -1.54
CA ALA A 52 -3.47 -11.68 -1.74
C ALA A 52 -4.82 -10.93 -1.80
N ALA A 53 -5.82 -11.48 -2.50
CA ALA A 53 -7.15 -10.90 -2.57
C ALA A 53 -7.84 -10.85 -1.19
N GLU A 54 -7.70 -11.92 -0.39
CA GLU A 54 -8.22 -11.94 0.97
C GLU A 54 -7.52 -10.93 1.88
N LEU A 55 -6.19 -10.83 1.80
CA LEU A 55 -5.41 -9.88 2.59
C LEU A 55 -5.78 -8.43 2.27
N ARG A 56 -5.99 -8.08 1.00
CA ARG A 56 -6.47 -6.74 0.61
C ARG A 56 -7.80 -6.40 1.26
N ARG A 57 -8.77 -7.32 1.19
CA ARG A 57 -10.09 -7.15 1.83
C ARG A 57 -9.97 -6.96 3.33
N ILE A 58 -9.17 -7.78 4.01
CA ILE A 58 -8.97 -7.69 5.46
C ILE A 58 -8.30 -6.37 5.84
N TYR A 59 -7.32 -5.93 5.06
CA TYR A 59 -6.68 -4.64 5.24
C TYR A 59 -7.73 -3.53 5.26
N GLU A 60 -8.54 -3.44 4.20
CA GLU A 60 -9.55 -2.38 4.03
C GLU A 60 -10.64 -2.43 5.12
N GLU A 61 -10.98 -3.63 5.61
CA GLU A 61 -11.95 -3.79 6.71
C GLU A 61 -11.40 -3.32 8.07
N LEU A 62 -10.09 -3.46 8.31
CA LEU A 62 -9.44 -3.11 9.58
C LEU A 62 -8.92 -1.68 9.60
N MET A 63 -8.48 -1.16 8.46
CA MET A 63 -7.88 0.15 8.29
C MET A 63 -8.64 0.86 7.16
N PRO A 64 -9.33 1.98 7.45
CA PRO A 64 -10.19 2.67 6.48
C PRO A 64 -9.37 3.52 5.48
N PHE A 65 -8.35 2.92 4.88
CA PHE A 65 -7.52 3.52 3.84
C PHE A 65 -7.51 2.61 2.62
N THR A 66 -7.71 3.20 1.43
CA THR A 66 -7.62 2.46 0.18
C THR A 66 -6.17 2.05 -0.08
N VAL A 67 -5.95 0.78 -0.35
CA VAL A 67 -4.64 0.23 -0.68
C VAL A 67 -4.43 0.36 -2.19
N ASN A 68 -3.64 1.34 -2.61
CA ASN A 68 -3.42 1.65 -4.02
C ASN A 68 -2.04 1.17 -4.50
N ALA A 69 -2.02 0.32 -5.52
CA ALA A 69 -0.78 -0.27 -6.05
C ALA A 69 0.14 0.71 -6.78
N CYS A 70 -0.40 1.83 -7.26
CA CYS A 70 0.31 2.71 -8.19
C CYS A 70 1.00 3.90 -7.50
N ASP A 71 0.50 4.35 -6.35
CA ASP A 71 0.78 5.72 -5.90
C ASP A 71 1.07 5.88 -4.39
N ASP A 72 1.08 4.78 -3.62
CA ASP A 72 1.21 4.90 -2.16
C ASP A 72 2.67 4.93 -1.68
N GLY A 73 3.62 4.51 -2.52
CA GLY A 73 5.05 4.49 -2.20
C GLY A 73 5.42 3.51 -1.08
N PHE A 74 4.53 2.57 -0.74
CA PHE A 74 4.72 1.58 0.31
C PHE A 74 5.19 0.23 -0.27
N PRO A 75 5.82 -0.63 0.57
CA PRO A 75 6.19 -1.97 0.14
C PRO A 75 4.97 -2.81 -0.27
N HIS A 76 5.12 -3.68 -1.27
CA HIS A 76 4.03 -4.54 -1.76
C HIS A 76 3.98 -5.92 -1.08
N LYS A 77 4.99 -6.27 -0.30
CA LYS A 77 5.09 -7.57 0.37
C LYS A 77 4.59 -7.50 1.80
N ILE A 78 3.96 -8.57 2.27
CA ILE A 78 3.63 -8.76 3.68
C ILE A 78 4.31 -10.04 4.17
N CYS A 79 5.06 -9.95 5.27
CA CYS A 79 5.69 -11.10 5.90
C CYS A 79 4.66 -12.01 6.59
N ARG A 80 5.02 -13.28 6.77
CA ARG A 80 4.10 -14.28 7.36
C ARG A 80 3.58 -13.90 8.75
N THR A 81 4.41 -13.29 9.60
CA THR A 81 4.01 -12.86 10.95
C THR A 81 2.92 -11.79 10.88
N CYS A 82 3.11 -10.75 10.06
CA CYS A 82 2.10 -9.70 9.87
C CYS A 82 0.80 -10.26 9.28
N ILE A 83 0.88 -11.26 8.39
CA ILE A 83 -0.31 -11.96 7.88
C ILE A 83 -1.08 -12.63 9.02
N HIS A 84 -0.39 -13.36 9.90
CA HIS A 84 -1.02 -14.02 11.05
C HIS A 84 -1.69 -13.02 12.00
N ASP A 85 -1.02 -11.90 12.27
CA ASP A 85 -1.53 -10.84 13.14
C ASP A 85 -2.76 -10.17 12.52
N LEU A 86 -2.76 -9.90 11.21
CA LEU A 86 -3.94 -9.37 10.50
C LEU A 86 -5.15 -10.29 10.62
N TYR A 87 -4.97 -11.59 10.40
CA TYR A 87 -6.06 -12.56 10.55
C TYR A 87 -6.59 -12.60 11.99
N THR A 88 -5.69 -12.51 12.98
CA THR A 88 -6.06 -12.46 14.40
C THR A 88 -6.85 -11.21 14.73
N CYS A 89 -6.39 -10.04 14.28
CA CYS A 89 -7.09 -8.76 14.44
C CYS A 89 -8.48 -8.79 13.80
N HIS A 90 -8.59 -9.29 12.56
CA HIS A 90 -9.85 -9.42 11.85
C HIS A 90 -10.85 -10.34 12.57
N LYS A 91 -10.36 -11.46 13.11
CA LYS A 91 -11.17 -12.39 13.91
C LYS A 91 -11.69 -11.72 15.19
N LEU A 92 -10.84 -10.97 15.90
CA LEU A 92 -11.24 -10.23 17.10
C LEU A 92 -12.25 -9.13 16.78
N MET A 93 -12.01 -8.35 15.74
CA MET A 93 -12.92 -7.29 15.27
C MET A 93 -14.31 -7.86 14.95
N LYS A 94 -14.39 -9.01 14.27
CA LYS A 94 -15.65 -9.70 13.99
C LYS A 94 -16.41 -10.07 15.26
N LYS A 95 -15.71 -10.59 16.28
CA LYS A 95 -16.34 -10.91 17.57
C LYS A 95 -16.91 -9.67 18.26
N PHE A 96 -16.17 -8.56 18.27
CA PHE A 96 -16.67 -7.30 18.84
C PHE A 96 -17.89 -6.76 18.09
N LYS A 97 -17.86 -6.78 16.74
CA LYS A 97 -19.01 -6.38 15.92
C LYS A 97 -20.26 -7.23 16.20
N GLN A 98 -20.10 -8.54 16.32
CA GLN A 98 -21.19 -9.45 16.67
C GLN A 98 -21.75 -9.17 18.07
N ALA A 99 -20.87 -9.05 19.07
CA ALA A 99 -21.27 -8.74 20.44
C ALA A 99 -22.01 -7.40 20.52
N TYR A 100 -21.51 -6.36 19.84
CA TYR A 100 -22.17 -5.06 19.75
C TYR A 100 -23.59 -5.18 19.16
N HIS A 101 -23.74 -5.92 18.06
CA HIS A 101 -25.05 -6.15 17.45
C HIS A 101 -26.03 -6.83 18.42
N HIS A 102 -25.57 -7.81 19.20
CA HIS A 102 -26.40 -8.48 20.20
C HIS A 102 -26.82 -7.57 21.36
N LEU A 103 -25.97 -6.61 21.75
CA LEU A 103 -26.27 -5.69 22.86
C LEU A 103 -27.20 -4.53 22.46
N GLN A 104 -27.41 -4.30 21.16
CA GLN A 104 -28.33 -3.28 20.66
C GLN A 104 -29.77 -3.79 20.47
N HIS A 105 -30.02 -5.08 20.72
CA HIS A 105 -31.32 -5.72 20.68
C HIS A 105 -31.77 -6.10 22.09
#